data_AF-A0A519M3N1-F1
#
_entry.id   AF-A0A519M3N1-F1
#
_cell.length_a   1.000
_cell.length_b   1.000
_cell.length_c   1.000
_cell.angle_alpha   90.00
_cell.angle_beta   90.00
_cell.angle_gamma   90.00
#
_symmetry.space_group_name_H-M   'P 1'
#
loop_
_entity.id
_entity.type
_entity.pdbx_description
1 polymer ?
#
loop_
_entity_poly.entity_id
_entity_poly.type
_entity_poly.pdbx_seq_one_letter_code
_entity_poly.pdbx_strand_id
1 'polypeptide(L)'
;MKRRDFTLSALAPLLLSACGGGSDDPAPTFPPGPKADAADALKRATHYMDDTVSYQGGYVWSYSPDLKQTFGEMEAYRTMCWIQPPGTPSVGHVYLDAYHATGDERHWRAAERTATAIMAAQHSSGGWNYIHDFAGEASLKKWYDTIGKNGWRLEEFQHYYGNATFDDAGTAVASQFLLRMYLEKRDARYLP
;
A
#
# COMPACT_ATOMS: atom_id res chain seq x y z
N MET A 1 -10.73 5.00 -62.60
CA MET A 1 -11.76 5.13 -61.55
C MET A 1 -12.72 3.94 -61.63
N LYS A 2 -12.55 2.94 -60.76
CA LYS A 2 -13.50 1.84 -60.55
C LYS A 2 -13.79 1.78 -59.05
N ARG A 3 -15.07 1.85 -58.69
CA ARG A 3 -15.57 1.85 -57.31
C ARG A 3 -15.80 0.41 -56.84
N ARG A 4 -15.33 0.18 -55.61
CA ARG A 4 -15.89 -0.64 -54.51
C ARG A 4 -16.12 -2.13 -54.76
N ASP A 5 -15.63 -2.96 -53.85
CA ASP A 5 -16.47 -3.64 -52.87
C ASP A 5 -15.65 -4.03 -51.63
N PHE A 6 -16.10 -3.57 -50.45
CA PHE A 6 -15.58 -3.95 -49.14
C PHE A 6 -16.52 -5.02 -48.59
N THR A 7 -16.08 -6.27 -48.56
CA THR A 7 -16.77 -7.35 -47.85
C THR A 7 -16.33 -7.35 -46.39
N LEU A 8 -17.21 -6.85 -45.52
CA LEU A 8 -17.17 -7.07 -44.08
C LEU A 8 -17.54 -8.53 -43.80
N SER A 9 -16.56 -9.38 -43.51
CA SER A 9 -16.80 -10.66 -42.82
C SER A 9 -16.83 -10.38 -41.31
N ALA A 10 -18.04 -10.16 -40.80
CA ALA A 10 -18.34 -10.26 -39.38
C ALA A 10 -18.58 -11.73 -39.04
N LEU A 11 -17.77 -12.30 -38.15
CA LEU A 11 -18.08 -13.49 -37.34
C LEU A 11 -16.99 -13.61 -36.25
N ALA A 12 -17.18 -12.85 -35.18
CA ALA A 12 -16.50 -13.07 -33.92
C ALA A 12 -17.39 -13.97 -33.04
N PRO A 13 -16.91 -15.10 -32.53
CA PRO A 13 -17.63 -15.81 -31.49
C PRO A 13 -17.49 -15.03 -30.17
N LEU A 14 -18.64 -14.58 -29.66
CA LEU A 14 -18.83 -14.09 -28.29
C LEU A 14 -18.51 -15.23 -27.31
N LEU A 15 -17.26 -15.32 -26.88
CA LEU A 15 -16.92 -15.98 -25.61
C LEU A 15 -17.12 -14.95 -24.50
N LEU A 16 -18.35 -14.89 -23.98
CA LEU A 16 -18.64 -14.32 -22.68
C LEU A 16 -17.97 -15.21 -21.61
N SER A 17 -16.68 -14.98 -21.38
CA SER A 17 -16.03 -15.49 -20.18
C SER A 17 -16.58 -14.71 -19.00
N ALA A 18 -17.35 -15.39 -18.16
CA ALA A 18 -17.84 -14.87 -16.91
C ALA A 18 -16.64 -14.50 -16.01
N CYS A 19 -16.46 -13.21 -15.73
CA CYS A 19 -15.60 -12.75 -14.65
C CYS A 19 -16.29 -13.01 -13.29
N GLY A 20 -16.42 -14.28 -12.95
CA GLY A 20 -16.73 -14.74 -11.60
C GLY A 20 -15.41 -14.88 -10.84
N GLY A 21 -14.96 -13.79 -10.21
CA GLY A 21 -13.78 -13.77 -9.35
C GLY A 21 -13.95 -14.70 -8.16
N GLY A 22 -13.26 -15.84 -8.25
CA GLY A 22 -13.17 -16.91 -7.28
C GLY A 22 -12.21 -17.95 -7.87
N SER A 23 -10.95 -17.56 -8.04
CA SER A 23 -9.92 -18.49 -8.52
C SER A 23 -9.50 -19.36 -7.35
N ASP A 24 -10.14 -20.52 -7.21
CA ASP A 24 -9.57 -21.71 -6.55
C ASP A 24 -8.39 -22.31 -7.36
N ASP A 25 -7.78 -21.51 -8.24
CA ASP A 25 -6.62 -21.92 -9.00
C ASP A 25 -5.47 -22.14 -8.01
N PRO A 26 -4.80 -23.30 -8.06
CA PRO A 26 -3.69 -23.59 -7.16
C PRO A 26 -2.59 -22.54 -7.37
N ALA A 27 -2.03 -22.05 -6.26
CA ALA A 27 -0.93 -21.10 -6.28
C ALA A 27 0.18 -21.57 -7.25
N PRO A 28 0.76 -20.67 -8.06
CA PRO A 28 1.75 -21.06 -9.04
C PRO A 28 2.96 -21.72 -8.36
N THR A 29 3.26 -22.95 -8.78
CA THR A 29 4.45 -23.66 -8.32
C THR A 29 5.61 -23.35 -9.26
N PHE A 30 6.69 -22.78 -8.75
CA PHE A 30 7.91 -22.53 -9.52
C PHE A 30 8.83 -23.75 -9.46
N PRO A 31 9.24 -24.35 -10.60
CA PRO A 31 10.27 -25.39 -10.60
C PRO A 31 11.61 -24.78 -10.14
N PRO A 32 12.54 -25.61 -9.61
CA PRO A 32 13.85 -25.15 -9.18
C PRO A 32 14.55 -24.30 -10.26
N GLY A 33 15.11 -23.15 -9.85
CA GLY A 33 15.77 -22.19 -10.72
C GLY A 33 15.48 -20.75 -10.33
N PRO A 34 15.91 -19.76 -11.15
CA PRO A 34 15.92 -18.36 -10.76
C PRO A 34 14.57 -17.77 -10.32
N LYS A 35 13.46 -18.27 -10.86
CA LYS A 35 12.11 -17.84 -10.46
C LYS A 35 11.74 -18.33 -9.06
N ALA A 36 12.06 -19.58 -8.73
CA ALA A 36 11.83 -20.12 -7.39
C ALA A 36 12.72 -19.38 -6.37
N ASP A 37 14.00 -19.17 -6.70
CA ASP A 37 14.92 -18.43 -5.83
C ASP A 37 14.45 -16.98 -5.57
N ALA A 38 13.91 -16.32 -6.60
CA ALA A 38 13.34 -14.98 -6.47
C ALA A 38 12.07 -14.96 -5.61
N ALA A 39 11.16 -15.92 -5.78
CA ALA A 39 9.96 -16.05 -4.96
C ALA A 39 10.32 -16.29 -3.48
N ASP A 40 11.28 -17.17 -3.21
CA ASP A 40 11.78 -17.45 -1.87
C ASP A 40 12.45 -16.22 -1.24
N ALA A 41 13.24 -15.47 -2.02
CA ALA A 41 13.84 -14.22 -1.56
C ALA A 41 12.79 -13.16 -1.24
N LEU A 42 11.77 -13.01 -2.09
CA LEU A 42 10.66 -12.07 -1.89
C LEU A 42 9.84 -12.43 -0.64
N LYS A 43 9.60 -13.73 -0.39
CA LYS A 43 8.95 -14.22 0.82
C LYS A 43 9.75 -13.87 2.08
N ARG A 44 11.07 -14.08 2.07
CA ARG A 44 11.94 -13.68 3.20
C ARG A 44 11.95 -12.17 3.41
N ALA A 45 11.98 -11.37 2.34
CA ALA A 45 11.89 -9.92 2.42
C ALA A 45 10.55 -9.48 3.02
N THR A 46 9.44 -10.12 2.62
CA THR A 46 8.11 -9.87 3.17
C THR A 46 8.05 -10.15 4.66
N HIS A 47 8.58 -11.30 5.10
CA HIS A 47 8.70 -11.61 6.51
C HIS A 47 9.48 -10.53 7.27
N TYR A 48 10.68 -10.18 6.82
CA TYR A 48 11.48 -9.19 7.52
C TYR A 48 10.79 -7.82 7.58
N MET A 49 10.23 -7.36 6.47
CA MET A 49 9.58 -6.06 6.42
C MET A 49 8.32 -6.01 7.30
N ASP A 50 7.42 -6.98 7.21
CA ASP A 50 6.16 -6.96 7.97
C ASP A 50 6.35 -7.35 9.45
N ASP A 51 7.21 -8.33 9.75
CA ASP A 51 7.38 -8.85 11.11
C ASP A 51 8.37 -8.01 11.94
N THR A 52 9.38 -7.39 11.31
CA THR A 52 10.46 -6.68 12.00
C THR A 52 10.42 -5.17 11.79
N VAL A 53 10.31 -4.73 10.53
CA VAL A 53 10.44 -3.30 10.17
C VAL A 53 9.15 -2.53 10.47
N SER A 54 7.99 -3.09 10.13
CA SER A 54 6.71 -2.40 10.30
C SER A 54 6.40 -2.07 11.75
N TYR A 55 5.66 -0.98 12.01
CA TYR A 55 4.92 -0.81 13.26
C TYR A 55 3.44 -1.05 12.98
N GLN A 56 2.88 -2.15 13.49
CA GLN A 56 1.47 -2.50 13.25
C GLN A 56 1.08 -2.53 11.75
N GLY A 57 2.02 -2.85 10.85
CA GLY A 57 1.80 -2.83 9.40
C GLY A 57 2.03 -1.47 8.72
N GLY A 58 2.36 -0.42 9.49
CA GLY A 58 2.79 0.88 9.00
C GLY A 58 4.30 0.98 8.79
N TYR A 59 4.71 1.82 7.83
CA TYR A 59 6.09 2.04 7.44
C TYR A 59 6.43 3.53 7.30
N VAL A 60 7.70 3.86 7.48
CA VAL A 60 8.34 5.09 7.04
C VAL A 60 9.43 4.78 5.99
N TRP A 61 10.10 5.81 5.46
CA TRP A 61 10.99 5.69 4.29
C TRP A 61 12.34 5.06 4.58
N SER A 62 12.96 5.40 5.72
CA SER A 62 14.31 4.95 6.04
C SER A 62 14.44 4.51 7.49
N TYR A 63 15.30 3.50 7.71
CA TYR A 63 15.55 2.90 9.01
C TYR A 63 17.03 2.67 9.20
N SER A 64 17.52 3.00 10.39
CA SER A 64 18.79 2.47 10.89
C SER A 64 18.73 0.94 11.01
N PRO A 65 19.86 0.21 10.94
CA PRO A 65 19.87 -1.25 11.04
C PRO A 65 19.28 -1.81 12.33
N ASP A 66 19.32 -1.06 13.43
CA ASP A 66 18.72 -1.44 14.72
C ASP A 66 17.31 -0.86 14.93
N LEU A 67 16.75 -0.22 13.90
CA LEU A 67 15.42 0.40 13.85
C LEU A 67 15.18 1.49 14.91
N LYS A 68 16.23 2.00 15.58
CA LYS A 68 16.07 3.04 16.61
C LYS A 68 15.89 4.42 16.03
N GLN A 69 16.50 4.67 14.88
CA GLN A 69 16.28 5.88 14.08
C GLN A 69 15.49 5.52 12.83
N THR A 70 14.43 6.29 12.61
CA THR A 70 13.48 6.09 11.51
C THR A 70 13.10 7.44 10.91
N PHE A 71 12.90 7.51 9.60
CA PHE A 71 12.65 8.76 8.90
C PHE A 71 11.58 8.56 7.83
N GLY A 72 10.62 9.48 7.78
CA GLY A 72 9.90 9.80 6.56
C GLY A 72 10.68 10.90 5.84
N GLU A 73 10.01 12.01 5.56
CA GLU A 73 10.66 13.24 5.11
C GLU A 73 11.48 13.90 6.24
N MET A 74 11.06 13.66 7.48
CA MET A 74 11.74 14.08 8.71
C MET A 74 11.89 12.89 9.65
N GLU A 75 12.64 13.06 10.75
CA GLU A 75 12.73 12.05 11.81
C GLU A 75 11.33 11.64 12.27
N ALA A 76 11.06 10.34 12.32
CA ALA A 76 9.79 9.77 12.71
C ALA A 76 9.97 8.97 13.99
N TYR A 77 8.99 9.00 14.89
CA TYR A 77 8.95 8.06 16.01
C TYR A 77 8.69 6.64 15.49
N ARG A 78 9.16 5.62 16.22
CA ARG A 78 9.00 4.20 15.84
C ARG A 78 7.53 3.80 15.64
N THR A 79 6.61 4.49 16.30
CA THR A 79 5.16 4.28 16.27
C THR A 79 4.47 5.03 15.13
N MET A 80 5.20 5.73 14.27
CA MET A 80 4.63 6.49 13.17
C MET A 80 4.56 5.68 11.87
N CYS A 81 3.66 6.13 11.02
CA CYS A 81 3.39 5.64 9.68
C CYS A 81 3.42 6.84 8.72
N TRP A 82 4.17 6.73 7.63
CA TRP A 82 4.17 7.71 6.54
C TRP A 82 3.21 7.24 5.44
N ILE A 83 2.28 8.10 5.07
CA ILE A 83 1.27 7.84 4.03
C ILE A 83 1.74 8.37 2.67
N GLN A 84 2.44 9.51 2.68
CA GLN A 84 2.97 10.14 1.47
C GLN A 84 3.83 9.15 0.65
N PRO A 85 3.48 8.93 -0.63
CA PRO A 85 4.26 8.10 -1.56
C PRO A 85 5.72 8.55 -1.70
N PRO A 86 6.69 7.62 -1.77
CA PRO A 86 6.54 6.18 -1.52
C PRO A 86 6.33 5.92 -0.03
N GLY A 87 5.12 5.54 0.37
CA GLY A 87 4.72 5.42 1.78
C GLY A 87 4.13 4.04 2.08
N THR A 88 3.50 3.94 3.25
CA THR A 88 2.80 2.74 3.70
C THR A 88 1.81 2.19 2.65
N PRO A 89 0.99 3.01 1.96
CA PRO A 89 0.14 2.50 0.89
C PRO A 89 0.92 1.85 -0.25
N SER A 90 2.07 2.43 -0.63
CA SER A 90 2.93 1.91 -1.71
C SER A 90 3.50 0.53 -1.36
N VAL A 91 3.87 0.31 -0.10
CA VAL A 91 4.32 -1.01 0.38
C VAL A 91 3.16 -2.03 0.34
N GLY A 92 1.95 -1.61 0.72
CA GLY A 92 0.75 -2.43 0.61
C GLY A 92 0.47 -2.90 -0.82
N HIS A 93 0.56 -1.99 -1.79
CA HIS A 93 0.46 -2.31 -3.21
C HIS A 93 1.50 -3.38 -3.62
N VAL A 94 2.76 -3.24 -3.19
CA VAL A 94 3.83 -4.21 -3.49
C VAL A 94 3.52 -5.59 -2.91
N TYR A 95 2.98 -5.67 -1.69
CA TYR A 95 2.59 -6.97 -1.12
C TYR A 95 1.44 -7.62 -1.88
N LEU A 96 0.47 -6.83 -2.34
CA LEU A 96 -0.62 -7.36 -3.14
C LEU A 96 -0.13 -7.84 -4.51
N ASP A 97 0.79 -7.09 -5.14
CA ASP A 97 1.44 -7.51 -6.39
C ASP A 97 2.27 -8.79 -6.19
N ALA A 98 2.97 -8.91 -5.06
CA ALA A 98 3.72 -10.12 -4.70
C ALA A 98 2.80 -11.33 -4.49
N TYR A 99 1.64 -11.13 -3.88
CA TYR A 99 0.61 -12.16 -3.75
C TYR A 99 0.12 -12.60 -5.13
N HIS A 100 -0.23 -11.68 -6.03
CA HIS A 100 -0.66 -12.02 -7.39
C HIS A 100 0.42 -12.73 -8.20
N ALA A 101 1.69 -12.36 -8.02
CA ALA A 101 2.80 -12.97 -8.75
C ALA A 101 3.15 -14.39 -8.28
N THR A 102 2.91 -14.72 -7.01
CA THR A 102 3.40 -15.96 -6.38
C THR A 102 2.31 -16.88 -5.85
N GLY A 103 1.09 -16.36 -5.64
CA GLY A 103 0.02 -17.02 -4.89
C GLY A 103 0.34 -17.29 -3.42
N ASP A 104 1.45 -16.78 -2.87
CA ASP A 104 1.83 -17.05 -1.49
C ASP A 104 1.06 -16.14 -0.52
N GLU A 105 0.20 -16.76 0.29
CA GLU A 105 -0.67 -16.09 1.26
C GLU A 105 0.11 -15.26 2.30
N ARG A 106 1.43 -15.48 2.47
CA ARG A 106 2.27 -14.61 3.32
C ARG A 106 2.25 -13.15 2.86
N HIS A 107 2.26 -12.92 1.55
CA HIS A 107 2.20 -11.58 0.97
C HIS A 107 0.82 -10.96 1.16
N TRP A 108 -0.26 -11.73 0.95
CA TRP A 108 -1.62 -11.27 1.24
C TRP A 108 -1.79 -10.83 2.70
N ARG A 109 -1.29 -11.62 3.65
CA ARG A 109 -1.35 -11.28 5.08
C ARG A 109 -0.57 -9.99 5.42
N ALA A 110 0.56 -9.76 4.75
CA ALA A 110 1.30 -8.51 4.89
C ALA A 110 0.50 -7.32 4.32
N ALA A 111 -0.11 -7.49 3.14
CA ALA A 111 -1.01 -6.50 2.56
C ALA A 111 -2.21 -6.19 3.49
N GLU A 112 -2.84 -7.21 4.09
CA GLU A 112 -3.95 -7.04 5.04
C GLU A 112 -3.53 -6.24 6.28
N ARG A 113 -2.35 -6.53 6.85
CA ARG A 113 -1.81 -5.76 7.99
C ARG A 113 -1.55 -4.31 7.60
N THR A 114 -0.99 -4.06 6.42
CA THR A 114 -0.81 -2.71 5.90
C THR A 114 -2.14 -2.00 5.64
N ALA A 115 -3.15 -2.69 5.12
CA ALA A 115 -4.48 -2.12 4.90
C ALA A 115 -5.12 -1.72 6.23
N THR A 116 -4.95 -2.54 7.27
CA THR A 116 -5.41 -2.25 8.63
C THR A 116 -4.74 -0.98 9.18
N ALA A 117 -3.43 -0.81 8.98
CA ALA A 117 -2.70 0.41 9.32
C ALA A 117 -3.24 1.64 8.57
N ILE A 118 -3.50 1.52 7.27
CA ILE A 118 -4.07 2.60 6.46
C ILE A 118 -5.48 2.98 6.94
N MET A 119 -6.34 2.00 7.24
CA MET A 119 -7.67 2.28 7.79
C MET A 119 -7.60 3.00 9.14
N ALA A 120 -6.69 2.59 10.03
CA ALA A 120 -6.48 3.26 11.31
C ALA A 120 -5.99 4.71 11.15
N ALA A 121 -5.27 5.01 10.08
CA ALA A 121 -4.80 6.34 9.73
C ALA A 121 -5.83 7.23 9.02
N GLN A 122 -7.00 6.69 8.63
CA GLN A 122 -7.99 7.45 7.88
C GLN A 122 -8.63 8.54 8.76
N HIS A 123 -8.65 9.76 8.24
CA HIS A 123 -9.34 10.86 8.88
C HIS A 123 -10.86 10.69 8.72
N SER A 124 -11.63 11.21 9.69
CA SER A 124 -13.11 11.14 9.69
C SER A 124 -13.80 11.70 8.45
N SER A 125 -13.11 12.57 7.68
CA SER A 125 -13.59 13.11 6.41
C SER A 125 -13.33 12.19 5.19
N GLY A 126 -12.74 11.01 5.39
CA GLY A 126 -12.45 10.02 4.36
C GLY A 126 -11.08 10.11 3.69
N GLY A 127 -10.28 11.14 3.99
CA GLY A 127 -8.91 11.32 3.47
C GLY A 127 -7.83 10.89 4.47
N TRP A 128 -6.56 11.11 4.12
CA TRP A 128 -5.41 10.85 5.00
C TRP A 128 -4.54 12.09 5.15
N ASN A 129 -3.88 12.23 6.30
CA ASN A 129 -2.75 13.16 6.42
C ASN A 129 -1.47 12.51 5.82
N TYR A 130 -0.36 13.25 5.72
CA TYR A 130 0.93 12.68 5.32
C TYR A 130 1.44 11.65 6.32
N ILE A 131 1.06 11.79 7.59
CA ILE A 131 1.55 10.96 8.70
C ILE A 131 0.44 10.53 9.65
N HIS A 132 0.66 9.39 10.29
CA HIS A 132 -0.14 8.91 11.41
C HIS A 132 0.79 8.42 12.53
N ASP A 133 0.36 8.58 13.79
CA ASP A 133 1.08 8.03 14.95
C ASP A 133 0.17 7.10 15.72
N PHE A 134 0.53 5.82 15.77
CA PHE A 134 -0.21 4.80 16.51
C PHE A 134 -0.14 5.01 18.04
N ALA A 135 0.79 5.83 18.54
CA ALA A 135 0.81 6.27 19.94
C ALA A 135 -0.27 7.33 20.27
N GLY A 136 -1.03 7.79 19.26
CA GLY A 136 -2.18 8.68 19.42
C GLY A 136 -1.86 10.16 19.25
N GLU A 137 -2.92 10.96 19.24
CA GLU A 137 -2.87 12.39 18.89
C GLU A 137 -1.93 13.23 19.77
N ALA A 138 -1.81 12.91 21.06
CA ALA A 138 -0.89 13.61 21.96
C ALA A 138 0.58 13.41 21.55
N SER A 139 0.95 12.21 21.11
CA SER A 139 2.29 11.90 20.59
C SER A 139 2.53 12.63 19.27
N LEU A 140 1.53 12.61 18.37
CA LEU A 140 1.60 13.33 17.10
C LEU A 140 1.77 14.85 17.30
N LYS A 141 0.99 15.48 18.17
CA LYS A 141 1.13 16.91 18.50
C LYS A 141 2.52 17.24 19.02
N LYS A 142 3.06 16.40 19.92
CA LYS A 142 4.44 16.55 20.40
C LYS A 142 5.45 16.49 19.25
N TRP A 143 5.25 15.59 18.28
CA TRP A 143 6.11 15.51 17.10
C TRP A 143 6.12 16.83 16.31
N TYR A 144 4.94 17.41 16.03
CA TYR A 144 4.82 18.72 15.38
C TYR A 144 5.52 19.83 16.19
N ASP A 145 5.31 19.86 17.52
CA ASP A 145 5.87 20.86 18.42
C ASP A 145 7.40 20.74 18.64
N THR A 146 8.01 19.63 18.21
CA THR A 146 9.43 19.35 18.46
C THR A 146 10.23 19.14 17.19
N ILE A 147 9.85 18.20 16.33
CA ILE A 147 10.55 17.83 15.10
C ILE A 147 9.98 18.61 13.93
N GLY A 148 8.66 18.50 13.69
CA GLY A 148 7.98 19.05 12.51
C GLY A 148 8.16 20.56 12.33
N LYS A 149 8.10 21.34 13.42
CA LYS A 149 8.33 22.79 13.41
C LYS A 149 9.69 23.24 12.86
N ASN A 150 10.67 22.36 12.74
CA ASN A 150 11.99 22.69 12.20
C ASN A 150 12.12 22.37 10.71
N GLY A 151 11.04 21.93 10.05
CA GLY A 151 11.02 21.62 8.62
C GLY A 151 11.22 22.89 7.78
N TRP A 152 12.35 22.99 7.08
CA TRP A 152 12.62 24.06 6.12
C TRP A 152 12.07 23.66 4.75
N ARG A 153 11.16 24.46 4.17
CA ARG A 153 10.41 24.13 2.95
C ARG A 153 9.50 22.90 3.08
N LEU A 154 9.04 22.67 4.31
CA LEU A 154 8.21 21.58 4.78
C LEU A 154 7.13 22.16 5.71
N GLU A 155 6.55 23.28 5.30
CA GLU A 155 5.64 24.10 6.09
C GLU A 155 4.38 23.33 6.53
N GLU A 156 3.98 22.31 5.77
CA GLU A 156 2.89 21.38 6.10
C GLU A 156 3.16 20.57 7.38
N PHE A 157 4.42 20.41 7.78
CA PHE A 157 4.82 19.73 9.02
C PHE A 157 5.05 20.69 10.19
N GLN A 158 4.92 22.00 10.00
CA GLN A 158 5.22 22.96 11.08
C GLN A 158 4.10 23.08 12.12
N HIS A 159 2.86 22.73 11.77
CA HIS A 159 1.70 22.84 12.64
C HIS A 159 0.74 21.66 12.50
N TYR A 160 0.23 21.18 13.64
CA TYR A 160 -0.83 20.17 13.64
C TYR A 160 -2.20 20.82 13.44
N TYR A 161 -2.81 20.59 12.27
CA TYR A 161 -4.15 21.10 11.95
C TYR A 161 -5.26 20.06 12.17
N GLY A 162 -4.92 18.79 12.43
CA GLY A 162 -5.90 17.71 12.55
C GLY A 162 -6.67 17.45 11.25
N ASN A 163 -6.08 17.71 10.09
CA ASN A 163 -6.71 17.60 8.78
C ASN A 163 -6.25 16.36 8.00
N ALA A 164 -7.00 16.02 6.94
CA ALA A 164 -6.47 15.26 5.81
C ALA A 164 -5.83 16.20 4.77
N THR A 165 -5.03 15.63 3.86
CA THR A 165 -4.44 16.31 2.70
C THR A 165 -4.79 15.60 1.39
N PHE A 166 -4.88 16.36 0.31
CA PHE A 166 -5.03 15.86 -1.07
C PHE A 166 -3.77 16.06 -1.90
N ASP A 167 -2.71 16.51 -1.26
CA ASP A 167 -1.41 16.73 -1.87
C ASP A 167 -0.58 15.44 -1.93
N ASP A 168 0.44 15.43 -2.79
CA ASP A 168 1.38 14.34 -3.02
C ASP A 168 0.75 12.95 -3.17
N ALA A 169 -0.49 12.90 -3.65
CA ALA A 169 -1.24 11.66 -3.87
C ALA A 169 -1.42 10.77 -2.62
N GLY A 170 -1.18 11.25 -1.40
CA GLY A 170 -1.34 10.46 -0.17
C GLY A 170 -2.72 9.83 -0.03
N THR A 171 -3.76 10.67 -0.13
CA THR A 171 -5.15 10.20 -0.12
C THR A 171 -5.47 9.30 -1.33
N ALA A 172 -4.97 9.63 -2.52
CA ALA A 172 -5.26 8.87 -3.74
C ALA A 172 -4.67 7.45 -3.69
N VAL A 173 -3.40 7.30 -3.30
CA VAL A 173 -2.71 6.00 -3.26
C VAL A 173 -3.24 5.13 -2.11
N ALA A 174 -3.57 5.73 -0.96
CA ALA A 174 -4.25 5.03 0.14
C ALA A 174 -5.61 4.49 -0.30
N SER A 175 -6.45 5.32 -0.94
CA SER A 175 -7.77 4.92 -1.44
C SER A 175 -7.66 3.82 -2.50
N GLN A 176 -6.72 3.93 -3.43
CA GLN A 176 -6.48 2.90 -4.44
C GLN A 176 -6.05 1.57 -3.80
N PHE A 177 -5.21 1.60 -2.77
CA PHE A 177 -4.78 0.40 -2.09
C PHE A 177 -5.96 -0.31 -1.41
N LEU A 178 -6.77 0.42 -0.64
CA LEU A 178 -7.96 -0.15 0.00
C LEU A 178 -8.96 -0.69 -1.02
N LEU A 179 -9.17 0.02 -2.14
CA LEU A 179 -10.01 -0.47 -3.23
C LEU A 179 -9.47 -1.78 -3.82
N ARG A 180 -8.14 -1.90 -4.02
CA ARG A 180 -7.55 -3.16 -4.51
C ARG A 180 -7.73 -4.30 -3.51
N MET A 181 -7.58 -4.04 -2.21
CA MET A 181 -7.85 -5.03 -1.15
C MET A 181 -9.31 -5.48 -1.15
N TYR A 182 -10.24 -4.53 -1.30
CA TYR A 182 -11.67 -4.85 -1.47
C TYR A 182 -11.89 -5.71 -2.71
N LEU A 183 -11.32 -5.36 -3.86
CA LEU A 183 -11.55 -6.10 -5.11
C LEU A 183 -10.99 -7.52 -5.08
N GLU A 184 -9.95 -7.79 -4.28
CA GLU A 184 -9.35 -9.13 -4.18
C GLU A 184 -10.30 -10.15 -3.56
N LYS A 185 -10.88 -9.85 -2.39
CA LYS A 185 -11.69 -10.81 -1.62
C LYS A 185 -13.12 -10.35 -1.34
N ARG A 186 -13.51 -9.16 -1.84
CA ARG A 186 -14.80 -8.49 -1.60
C ARG A 186 -15.12 -8.32 -0.11
N ASP A 187 -14.09 -8.14 0.71
CA ASP A 187 -14.26 -7.92 2.14
C ASP A 187 -14.71 -6.48 2.41
N ALA A 188 -15.93 -6.33 2.91
CA ALA A 188 -16.56 -5.04 3.18
C ALA A 188 -15.79 -4.16 4.17
N ARG A 189 -14.86 -4.74 4.96
CA ARG A 189 -13.98 -3.96 5.85
C ARG A 189 -13.12 -2.96 5.10
N TYR A 190 -12.80 -3.21 3.83
CA TYR A 190 -11.97 -2.31 3.00
C TYR A 190 -12.77 -1.32 2.15
N LEU A 191 -14.10 -1.24 2.33
CA LEU A 191 -14.88 -0.20 1.70
C LEU A 191 -14.50 1.16 2.32
N PRO A 192 -14.04 2.13 1.51
CA PRO A 192 -13.60 3.43 1.99
C PRO A 192 -14.74 4.34 2.47
#